data_AF-A0A1L7X647-F1
#
_entry.id   AF-A0A1L7X647-F1
#
_cell.length_a   1.000
_cell.length_b   1.000
_cell.length_c   1.000
_cell.angle_alpha   90.00
_cell.angle_beta   90.00
_cell.angle_gamma   90.00
#
_symmetry.space_group_name_H-M   'P 1'
#
loop_
_entity.id
_entity.type
_entity.pdbx_description
1 polymer ?
#
loop_
_entity_poly.entity_id
_entity_poly.type
_entity_poly.pdbx_seq_one_letter_code
_entity_poly.pdbx_strand_id
1 'polypeptide(L)'
;MGSITTPINTPQYDLVVVGSGFAGSMTALNFLEQSKKDGKQRRVAIIEAGKEGERCGASRWTMAYLRLDKNNKFDSDWIKEMKQVSKGLADEDYCKKLEELVPGLAQYLLDHGVQLNHHDEKNVLLEFKTDQHFVFPEGGGNAIIENLFQHMSKFDNLDILWETAGLKLLTSERGEVTGVKVRKSDGLLYEIAGKYIMLACGGFEGNREMLAKYVGNNTHNLPLIAPGLKYNTGAGINMALEVGAGTAGSFDGMHCELVDTRATKPDAVVWGHNYGIVVNRDCKRFYDEGKRHLFATFEMIALETWRDQNQEAYFVTDSTIMNRFRPGWVYDTSDKDPIEAQSIPELAEKLGLDPAKLMMTVSEFNKACNHKEFNLMALDGKATSGLSPNKTNWANPIDKPPYYGVPMTSHLTFTYGGLKVNLDSQVLSTHDVPIPGLYAAGELTGLFYNEYPPATSCLRSMSFGRDAGLAIAKKV
;
A
#
# COMPACT_ATOMS: atom_id res chain seq x y z
N MET A 1 1.01 -51.97 -10.83
CA MET A 1 -0.24 -51.66 -10.12
C MET A 1 -0.46 -50.17 -10.22
N GLY A 2 -1.52 -49.75 -10.89
CA GLY A 2 -1.64 -48.43 -11.50
C GLY A 2 -1.93 -47.30 -10.51
N SER A 3 -1.26 -46.17 -10.68
CA SER A 3 -1.75 -44.87 -10.25
C SER A 3 -2.50 -44.25 -11.42
N ILE A 4 -3.79 -44.49 -11.50
CA ILE A 4 -4.68 -43.70 -12.34
C ILE A 4 -4.88 -42.39 -11.58
N THR A 5 -4.06 -41.38 -11.88
CA THR A 5 -4.44 -39.98 -11.66
C THR A 5 -5.55 -39.70 -12.66
N THR A 6 -6.80 -39.89 -12.22
CA THR A 6 -7.97 -39.48 -13.00
C THR A 6 -7.81 -37.98 -13.26
N PRO A 7 -7.80 -37.50 -14.52
CA PRO A 7 -7.85 -36.08 -14.77
C PRO A 7 -9.11 -35.52 -14.11
N ILE A 8 -8.98 -34.39 -13.41
CA ILE A 8 -10.13 -33.69 -12.82
C ILE A 8 -10.93 -33.09 -13.99
N ASN A 9 -11.74 -33.92 -14.65
CA ASN A 9 -12.49 -33.53 -15.86
C ASN A 9 -13.70 -32.64 -15.56
N THR A 10 -13.98 -32.35 -14.29
CA THR A 10 -15.02 -31.41 -13.87
C THR A 10 -14.43 -30.45 -12.84
N PRO A 11 -14.45 -29.12 -13.08
CA PRO A 11 -13.95 -28.17 -12.11
C PRO A 11 -14.75 -28.28 -10.81
N GLN A 12 -14.04 -28.34 -9.67
CA GLN A 12 -14.66 -28.37 -8.34
C GLN A 12 -15.32 -27.02 -7.99
N TYR A 13 -14.78 -25.94 -8.55
CA TYR A 13 -15.22 -24.57 -8.35
C TYR A 13 -15.34 -23.84 -9.70
N ASP A 14 -16.33 -22.96 -9.82
CA ASP A 14 -16.43 -22.05 -10.95
C ASP A 14 -15.35 -20.95 -10.89
N LEU A 15 -14.95 -20.56 -9.67
CA LEU A 15 -13.93 -19.58 -9.40
C LEU A 15 -13.09 -19.99 -8.18
N VAL A 16 -11.77 -19.97 -8.32
CA VAL A 16 -10.82 -20.05 -7.21
C VAL A 16 -10.11 -18.70 -7.09
N VAL A 17 -10.17 -18.10 -5.91
CA VAL A 17 -9.51 -16.84 -5.58
C VAL A 17 -8.34 -17.13 -4.64
N VAL A 18 -7.15 -16.67 -5.00
CA VAL A 18 -5.93 -16.82 -4.19
C VAL A 18 -5.67 -15.53 -3.45
N GLY A 19 -5.88 -15.53 -2.13
CA GLY A 19 -5.75 -14.37 -1.26
C GLY A 19 -7.09 -13.76 -0.85
N SER A 20 -7.20 -13.38 0.42
CA SER A 20 -8.43 -12.87 1.05
C SER A 20 -8.39 -11.37 1.39
N GLY A 21 -7.44 -10.62 0.83
CA GLY A 21 -7.39 -9.16 0.94
C GLY A 21 -8.48 -8.46 0.11
N PHE A 22 -8.40 -7.13 0.00
CA PHE A 22 -9.41 -6.32 -0.70
C PHE A 22 -9.77 -6.84 -2.10
N ALA A 23 -8.79 -7.11 -2.95
CA ALA A 23 -9.05 -7.57 -4.31
C ALA A 23 -9.73 -8.94 -4.34
N GLY A 24 -9.28 -9.87 -3.50
CA GLY A 24 -9.83 -11.24 -3.44
C GLY A 24 -11.25 -11.27 -2.90
N SER A 25 -11.49 -10.60 -1.76
CA SER A 25 -12.83 -10.51 -1.18
C SER A 25 -13.83 -9.81 -2.11
N MET A 26 -13.41 -8.71 -2.76
CA MET A 26 -14.27 -8.02 -3.73
C MET A 26 -14.58 -8.90 -4.93
N THR A 27 -13.60 -9.65 -5.44
CA THR A 27 -13.82 -10.60 -6.56
C THR A 27 -14.83 -11.66 -6.16
N ALA A 28 -14.61 -12.35 -5.04
CA ALA A 28 -15.44 -13.45 -4.60
C ALA A 28 -16.89 -13.00 -4.33
N LEU A 29 -17.07 -11.92 -3.55
CA LEU A 29 -18.38 -11.43 -3.19
C LEU A 29 -19.17 -10.95 -4.42
N ASN A 30 -18.57 -10.13 -5.27
CA ASN A 30 -19.27 -9.62 -6.46
C ASN A 30 -19.57 -10.72 -7.49
N PHE A 31 -18.71 -11.74 -7.59
CA PHE A 31 -19.01 -12.93 -8.40
C PHE A 31 -20.24 -13.67 -7.87
N LEU A 32 -20.32 -13.90 -6.54
CA LEU A 32 -21.43 -14.60 -5.90
C LEU A 32 -22.74 -13.82 -6.01
N GLU A 33 -22.73 -12.51 -5.73
CA GLU A 33 -23.89 -11.62 -5.82
C GLU A 33 -24.44 -11.56 -7.25
N GLN A 34 -23.56 -11.39 -8.23
CA GLN A 34 -23.96 -11.37 -9.64
C GLN A 34 -24.51 -12.74 -10.08
N SER A 35 -23.88 -13.85 -9.66
CA SER A 35 -24.38 -15.20 -9.94
C SER A 35 -25.78 -15.42 -9.38
N LYS A 36 -26.02 -15.01 -8.12
CA LYS A 36 -27.33 -15.08 -7.48
C LYS A 36 -28.37 -14.22 -8.22
N LYS A 37 -28.00 -13.00 -8.64
CA LYS A 37 -28.85 -12.12 -9.45
C LYS A 37 -29.23 -12.75 -10.79
N ASP A 38 -28.31 -13.50 -11.40
CA ASP A 38 -28.53 -14.23 -12.64
C ASP A 38 -29.26 -15.57 -12.45
N GLY A 39 -29.66 -15.91 -11.21
CA GLY A 39 -30.33 -17.17 -10.89
C GLY A 39 -29.43 -18.41 -10.99
N LYS A 40 -28.10 -18.24 -10.92
CA LYS A 40 -27.11 -19.30 -11.06
C LYS A 40 -26.44 -19.59 -9.70
N GLN A 41 -26.40 -20.86 -9.31
CA GLN A 41 -25.70 -21.31 -8.12
C GLN A 41 -24.29 -21.78 -8.50
N ARG A 42 -23.31 -20.86 -8.39
CA ARG A 42 -21.91 -21.11 -8.76
C ARG A 42 -21.03 -21.23 -7.54
N ARG A 43 -20.08 -22.16 -7.55
CA ARG A 43 -19.27 -22.47 -6.36
C ARG A 43 -17.93 -21.74 -6.38
N VAL A 44 -17.55 -21.13 -5.26
CA VAL A 44 -16.32 -20.35 -5.12
C VAL A 44 -15.44 -20.92 -4.03
N ALA A 45 -14.13 -20.94 -4.25
CA ALA A 45 -13.14 -21.15 -3.19
C ALA A 45 -12.27 -19.90 -3.03
N ILE A 46 -12.04 -19.46 -1.80
CA ILE A 46 -10.94 -18.55 -1.45
C ILE A 46 -9.87 -19.39 -0.77
N ILE A 47 -8.63 -19.37 -1.28
CA ILE A 47 -7.49 -19.99 -0.60
C ILE A 47 -6.64 -18.92 0.07
N GLU A 48 -6.25 -19.16 1.31
CA GLU A 48 -5.51 -18.21 2.14
C GLU A 48 -4.40 -18.92 2.91
N ALA A 49 -3.18 -18.36 2.89
CA ALA A 49 -2.00 -19.00 3.44
C ALA A 49 -1.94 -18.94 4.97
N GLY A 50 -2.49 -17.90 5.58
CA GLY A 50 -2.51 -17.76 7.04
C GLY A 50 -3.78 -18.27 7.69
N LYS A 51 -3.88 -18.02 8.99
CA LYS A 51 -4.92 -18.59 9.85
C LYS A 51 -6.20 -17.79 9.80
N GLU A 52 -7.32 -18.47 10.09
CA GLU A 52 -8.58 -17.79 10.34
C GLU A 52 -8.43 -16.75 11.44
N GLY A 53 -9.01 -15.57 11.22
CA GLY A 53 -8.94 -14.46 12.16
C GLY A 53 -7.61 -13.69 12.17
N GLU A 54 -6.53 -14.22 11.58
CA GLU A 54 -5.27 -13.47 11.41
C GLU A 54 -5.44 -12.39 10.32
N ARG A 55 -6.14 -12.74 9.23
CA ARG A 55 -6.40 -11.92 8.04
C ARG A 55 -5.09 -11.40 7.42
N CYS A 56 -4.54 -12.24 6.55
CA CYS A 56 -3.24 -12.04 5.90
C CYS A 56 -3.20 -10.79 5.01
N GLY A 57 -1.99 -10.28 4.77
CA GLY A 57 -1.75 -9.11 3.94
C GLY A 57 -2.01 -7.79 4.68
N ALA A 58 -2.04 -6.69 3.91
CA ALA A 58 -2.11 -5.33 4.45
C ALA A 58 -3.53 -4.84 4.76
N SER A 59 -4.56 -5.41 4.11
CA SER A 59 -5.93 -4.84 4.08
C SER A 59 -6.57 -4.62 5.45
N ARG A 60 -6.21 -5.43 6.46
CA ARG A 60 -6.71 -5.27 7.84
C ARG A 60 -6.01 -4.14 8.61
N TRP A 61 -4.77 -3.84 8.27
CA TRP A 61 -3.90 -2.99 9.10
C TRP A 61 -3.91 -1.53 8.66
N THR A 62 -4.22 -1.29 7.39
CA THR A 62 -4.22 0.07 6.83
C THR A 62 -5.44 0.87 7.28
N MET A 63 -5.26 2.20 7.43
CA MET A 63 -6.38 3.15 7.53
C MET A 63 -7.21 3.25 6.24
N ALA A 64 -6.70 2.74 5.11
CA ALA A 64 -7.34 2.76 3.80
C ALA A 64 -7.77 4.17 3.37
N TYR A 65 -6.86 5.15 3.44
CA TYR A 65 -7.09 6.47 2.85
C TYR A 65 -7.42 6.33 1.36
N LEU A 66 -8.49 7.00 0.95
CA LEU A 66 -9.06 7.00 -0.39
C LEU A 66 -8.95 8.40 -0.97
N ARG A 67 -8.32 8.50 -2.15
CA ARG A 67 -8.13 9.73 -2.93
C ARG A 67 -9.45 10.21 -3.55
N LEU A 68 -10.41 10.59 -2.71
CA LEU A 68 -11.76 11.00 -3.06
C LEU A 68 -12.05 12.42 -2.56
N ASP A 69 -12.84 13.17 -3.33
CA ASP A 69 -13.41 14.44 -2.89
C ASP A 69 -14.59 14.25 -1.92
N LYS A 70 -15.14 15.35 -1.41
CA LYS A 70 -16.30 15.36 -0.50
C LYS A 70 -17.57 14.69 -1.03
N ASN A 71 -17.66 14.47 -2.34
CA ASN A 71 -18.78 13.84 -3.02
C ASN A 71 -18.44 12.40 -3.46
N ASN A 72 -17.37 11.81 -2.92
CA ASN A 72 -16.86 10.49 -3.29
C ASN A 72 -16.43 10.38 -4.76
N LYS A 73 -16.10 11.51 -5.41
CA LYS A 73 -15.52 11.50 -6.76
C LYS A 73 -14.02 11.31 -6.68
N PHE A 74 -13.49 10.56 -7.62
CA PHE A 74 -12.05 10.36 -7.73
C PHE A 74 -11.35 11.65 -8.14
N ASP A 75 -10.09 11.81 -7.71
CA ASP A 75 -9.28 12.96 -8.05
C ASP A 75 -9.03 13.07 -9.56
N SER A 76 -9.48 14.18 -10.15
CA SER A 76 -9.32 14.50 -11.58
C SER A 76 -7.87 14.66 -12.05
N ASP A 77 -6.91 14.90 -11.15
CA ASP A 77 -5.48 14.99 -11.50
C ASP A 77 -4.76 13.63 -11.38
N TRP A 78 -5.46 12.52 -11.06
CA TRP A 78 -4.88 11.18 -10.91
C TRP A 78 -4.00 10.76 -12.09
N ILE A 79 -4.51 10.84 -13.32
CA ILE A 79 -3.79 10.38 -14.52
C ILE A 79 -2.55 11.24 -14.75
N LYS A 80 -2.66 12.55 -14.54
CA LYS A 80 -1.54 13.48 -14.65
C LYS A 80 -0.45 13.17 -13.62
N GLU A 81 -0.84 12.91 -12.37
CA GLU A 81 0.10 12.52 -11.31
C GLU A 81 0.79 11.20 -11.66
N MET A 82 0.04 10.18 -12.08
CA MET A 82 0.59 8.90 -12.52
C MET A 82 1.61 9.06 -13.65
N LYS A 83 1.32 9.88 -14.68
CA LYS A 83 2.28 10.16 -15.77
C LYS A 83 3.55 10.82 -15.24
N GLN A 84 3.42 11.77 -14.31
CA GLN A 84 4.54 12.48 -13.72
C GLN A 84 5.45 11.53 -12.92
N VAL A 85 4.90 10.81 -11.95
CA VAL A 85 5.71 9.92 -11.09
C VAL A 85 6.28 8.75 -11.86
N SER A 86 5.51 8.17 -12.78
CA SER A 86 6.00 7.04 -13.57
C SER A 86 6.93 7.44 -14.71
N LYS A 87 7.05 8.74 -15.00
CA LYS A 87 7.73 9.26 -16.20
C LYS A 87 7.19 8.65 -17.50
N GLY A 88 5.87 8.41 -17.54
CA GLY A 88 5.15 7.85 -18.70
C GLY A 88 5.27 6.33 -18.85
N LEU A 89 5.79 5.60 -17.85
CA LEU A 89 5.91 4.13 -17.88
C LEU A 89 4.64 3.40 -17.46
N ALA A 90 3.77 4.05 -16.67
CA ALA A 90 2.51 3.45 -16.24
C ALA A 90 1.53 3.30 -17.39
N ASP A 91 0.74 2.22 -17.36
CA ASP A 91 -0.34 2.00 -18.32
C ASP A 91 -1.47 3.02 -18.11
N GLU A 92 -1.58 3.98 -19.03
CA GLU A 92 -2.56 5.04 -18.94
C GLU A 92 -4.01 4.54 -19.12
N ASP A 93 -4.23 3.49 -19.90
CA ASP A 93 -5.58 2.96 -20.11
C ASP A 93 -6.05 2.20 -18.86
N TYR A 94 -5.13 1.52 -18.17
CA TYR A 94 -5.39 0.99 -16.83
C TYR A 94 -5.74 2.11 -15.83
N CYS A 95 -5.02 3.24 -15.87
CA CYS A 95 -5.31 4.41 -15.04
C CYS A 95 -6.70 5.02 -15.32
N LYS A 96 -7.10 5.13 -16.60
CA LYS A 96 -8.44 5.61 -17.00
C LYS A 96 -9.54 4.65 -16.54
N LYS A 97 -9.33 3.34 -16.72
CA LYS A 97 -10.25 2.32 -16.25
C LYS A 97 -10.47 2.41 -14.74
N LEU A 98 -9.42 2.69 -13.96
CA LEU A 98 -9.58 2.93 -12.52
C LEU A 98 -10.48 4.14 -12.23
N GLU A 99 -10.28 5.25 -12.93
CA GLU A 99 -11.11 6.47 -12.78
C GLU A 99 -12.59 6.19 -13.06
N GLU A 100 -12.90 5.37 -14.06
CA GLU A 100 -14.27 4.94 -14.37
C GLU A 100 -14.90 4.06 -13.28
N LEU A 101 -14.11 3.19 -12.64
CA LEU A 101 -14.61 2.21 -11.67
C LEU A 101 -14.86 2.80 -10.27
N VAL A 102 -14.05 3.78 -9.86
CA VAL A 102 -14.05 4.30 -8.47
C VAL A 102 -15.41 4.84 -7.99
N PRO A 103 -16.17 5.63 -8.77
CA PRO A 103 -17.48 6.11 -8.32
C PRO A 103 -18.45 4.97 -7.96
N GLY A 104 -18.46 3.90 -8.76
CA GLY A 104 -19.28 2.71 -8.51
C GLY A 104 -18.79 1.89 -7.32
N LEU A 105 -17.49 1.92 -7.02
CA LEU A 105 -16.91 1.29 -5.84
C LEU A 105 -17.34 2.01 -4.55
N ALA A 106 -17.25 3.34 -4.49
CA ALA A 106 -17.58 4.10 -3.29
C ALA A 106 -19.02 3.86 -2.85
N GLN A 107 -19.96 3.89 -3.81
CA GLN A 107 -21.36 3.56 -3.53
C GLN A 107 -21.53 2.12 -3.06
N TYR A 108 -20.82 1.16 -3.69
CA TYR A 108 -20.87 -0.23 -3.28
C TYR A 108 -20.44 -0.42 -1.82
N LEU A 109 -19.38 0.25 -1.36
CA LEU A 109 -18.94 0.17 0.03
C LEU A 109 -20.02 0.65 1.01
N LEU A 110 -20.67 1.78 0.70
CA LEU A 110 -21.78 2.32 1.50
C LEU A 110 -22.96 1.34 1.55
N ASP A 111 -23.35 0.80 0.40
CA ASP A 111 -24.46 -0.17 0.29
C ASP A 111 -24.18 -1.47 1.09
N HIS A 112 -22.90 -1.77 1.35
CA HIS A 112 -22.46 -2.95 2.09
C HIS A 112 -22.13 -2.65 3.56
N GLY A 113 -22.49 -1.48 4.08
CA GLY A 113 -22.38 -1.15 5.51
C GLY A 113 -21.05 -0.54 5.93
N VAL A 114 -20.16 -0.20 5.00
CA VAL A 114 -18.95 0.56 5.31
C VAL A 114 -19.32 2.02 5.51
N GLN A 115 -19.02 2.57 6.69
CA GLN A 115 -19.17 4.00 6.96
C GLN A 115 -17.92 4.74 6.48
N LEU A 116 -18.10 5.86 5.80
CA LEU A 116 -17.02 6.69 5.27
C LEU A 116 -16.93 8.00 6.05
N ASN A 117 -15.73 8.30 6.55
CA ASN A 117 -15.38 9.60 7.11
C ASN A 117 -14.85 10.51 6.00
N HIS A 118 -15.42 11.71 5.94
CA HIS A 118 -15.09 12.76 4.97
C HIS A 118 -14.25 13.82 5.70
N HIS A 119 -12.96 13.88 5.41
CA HIS A 119 -12.02 14.74 6.13
C HIS A 119 -11.59 15.93 5.28
N ASP A 120 -11.82 17.14 5.80
CA ASP A 120 -11.26 18.37 5.27
C ASP A 120 -9.91 18.63 5.92
N GLU A 121 -8.84 18.53 5.14
CA GLU A 121 -7.49 18.85 5.59
C GLU A 121 -7.22 20.36 5.48
N LYS A 122 -7.03 21.00 6.63
CA LYS A 122 -6.88 22.46 6.72
C LYS A 122 -5.46 22.90 7.09
N ASN A 123 -4.61 21.96 7.47
CA ASN A 123 -3.29 22.22 8.05
C ASN A 123 -2.15 21.69 7.17
N VAL A 124 -2.45 20.92 6.12
CA VAL A 124 -1.45 20.33 5.24
C VAL A 124 -1.85 20.45 3.79
N LEU A 125 -0.92 20.84 2.92
CA LEU A 125 -1.09 20.73 1.48
C LEU A 125 -1.00 19.27 1.00
N LEU A 126 -2.15 18.69 0.66
CA LEU A 126 -2.27 17.41 -0.03
C LEU A 126 -1.90 17.55 -1.51
N GLU A 127 -1.33 16.47 -2.06
CA GLU A 127 -0.98 16.36 -3.49
C GLU A 127 -2.19 16.16 -4.41
N PHE A 128 -3.37 15.97 -3.84
CA PHE A 128 -4.58 15.63 -4.58
C PHE A 128 -5.35 16.89 -4.97
N LYS A 129 -6.00 16.88 -6.13
CA LYS A 129 -6.92 17.95 -6.54
C LYS A 129 -8.34 17.62 -6.09
N THR A 130 -8.49 17.53 -4.78
CA THR A 130 -9.73 17.16 -4.07
C THR A 130 -10.21 18.29 -3.16
N ASP A 131 -9.77 19.53 -3.39
CA ASP A 131 -10.00 20.68 -2.48
C ASP A 131 -9.49 20.41 -1.05
N GLN A 132 -8.37 19.69 -0.92
CA GLN A 132 -7.78 19.27 0.36
C GLN A 132 -8.69 18.32 1.14
N HIS A 133 -9.45 17.50 0.44
CA HIS A 133 -10.32 16.49 1.01
C HIS A 133 -9.76 15.08 0.79
N PHE A 134 -9.97 14.19 1.75
CA PHE A 134 -9.82 12.76 1.52
C PHE A 134 -10.86 11.98 2.32
N VAL A 135 -11.09 10.74 1.90
CA VAL A 135 -12.08 9.85 2.51
C VAL A 135 -11.38 8.65 3.10
N PHE A 136 -11.85 8.14 4.23
CA PHE A 136 -11.38 6.87 4.78
C PHE A 136 -12.53 6.16 5.50
N PRO A 137 -12.55 4.81 5.54
CA PRO A 137 -13.56 4.08 6.29
C PRO A 137 -13.41 4.30 7.80
N GLU A 138 -14.53 4.48 8.51
CA GLU A 138 -14.53 4.38 9.97
C GLU A 138 -14.10 2.97 10.39
N GLY A 139 -13.06 2.86 11.23
CA GLY A 139 -12.43 1.58 11.57
C GLY A 139 -11.41 1.06 10.55
N GLY A 140 -11.02 1.88 9.56
CA GLY A 140 -9.96 1.56 8.62
C GLY A 140 -10.29 0.40 7.67
N GLY A 141 -9.25 -0.17 7.08
CA GLY A 141 -9.37 -1.30 6.17
C GLY A 141 -9.96 -2.55 6.82
N ASN A 142 -9.78 -2.73 8.14
CA ASN A 142 -10.42 -3.81 8.89
C ASN A 142 -11.94 -3.75 8.78
N ALA A 143 -12.55 -2.57 8.91
CA ALA A 143 -14.01 -2.41 8.81
C ALA A 143 -14.54 -2.78 7.41
N ILE A 144 -13.79 -2.45 6.35
CA ILE A 144 -14.13 -2.91 4.99
C ILE A 144 -14.12 -4.43 4.92
N ILE A 145 -13.04 -5.08 5.38
CA ILE A 145 -12.90 -6.54 5.34
C ILE A 145 -14.01 -7.21 6.16
N GLU A 146 -14.30 -6.73 7.36
CA GLU A 146 -15.35 -7.30 8.22
C GLU A 146 -16.72 -7.25 7.55
N ASN A 147 -17.09 -6.11 6.96
CA ASN A 147 -18.35 -5.99 6.20
C ASN A 147 -18.40 -6.96 5.01
N LEU A 148 -17.34 -7.02 4.20
CA LEU A 148 -17.29 -7.94 3.05
C LEU A 148 -17.43 -9.40 3.48
N PHE A 149 -16.78 -9.81 4.58
CA PHE A 149 -16.89 -11.17 5.09
C PHE A 149 -18.26 -11.48 5.70
N GLN A 150 -18.90 -10.52 6.35
CA GLN A 150 -20.28 -10.68 6.84
C GLN A 150 -21.28 -10.88 5.68
N HIS A 151 -21.06 -10.27 4.52
CA HIS A 151 -21.88 -10.55 3.34
C HIS A 151 -21.54 -11.89 2.70
N MET A 152 -20.25 -12.22 2.58
CA MET A 152 -19.78 -13.51 2.06
C MET A 152 -20.29 -14.70 2.89
N SER A 153 -20.40 -14.57 4.21
CA SER A 153 -20.89 -15.66 5.08
C SER A 153 -22.36 -16.04 4.86
N LYS A 154 -23.10 -15.28 4.04
CA LYS A 154 -24.50 -15.56 3.68
C LYS A 154 -24.61 -16.51 2.47
N PHE A 155 -23.48 -16.96 1.92
CA PHE A 155 -23.42 -17.82 0.74
C PHE A 155 -22.89 -19.22 1.12
N ASP A 156 -23.77 -20.22 1.10
CA ASP A 156 -23.40 -21.62 1.39
C ASP A 156 -22.53 -22.26 0.29
N ASN A 157 -22.41 -21.59 -0.86
CA ASN A 157 -21.62 -21.98 -2.03
C ASN A 157 -20.22 -21.35 -2.06
N LEU A 158 -19.76 -20.79 -0.94
CA LEU A 158 -18.41 -20.24 -0.76
C LEU A 158 -17.63 -21.07 0.26
N ASP A 159 -16.50 -21.63 -0.16
CA ASP A 159 -15.53 -22.25 0.71
C ASP A 159 -14.36 -21.28 0.97
N ILE A 160 -14.00 -21.05 2.24
CA ILE A 160 -12.79 -20.32 2.61
C ILE A 160 -11.80 -21.32 3.21
N LEU A 161 -10.70 -21.55 2.50
CA LEU A 161 -9.68 -22.53 2.82
C LEU A 161 -8.49 -21.82 3.45
N TRP A 162 -8.50 -21.75 4.79
CA TRP A 162 -7.41 -21.21 5.60
C TRP A 162 -6.20 -22.15 5.61
N GLU A 163 -5.04 -21.62 6.02
CA GLU A 163 -3.77 -22.34 6.12
C GLU A 163 -3.46 -23.17 4.85
N THR A 164 -3.79 -22.61 3.69
CA THR A 164 -3.74 -23.23 2.36
C THR A 164 -2.93 -22.32 1.42
N ALA A 165 -1.63 -22.58 1.33
CA ALA A 165 -0.70 -21.79 0.52
C ALA A 165 -0.70 -22.27 -0.94
N GLY A 166 -0.97 -21.37 -1.88
CA GLY A 166 -0.81 -21.62 -3.33
C GLY A 166 0.66 -21.75 -3.73
N LEU A 167 0.98 -22.79 -4.52
CA LEU A 167 2.36 -23.10 -4.92
C LEU A 167 2.57 -23.14 -6.44
N LYS A 168 1.62 -23.67 -7.21
CA LYS A 168 1.70 -23.77 -8.67
C LYS A 168 0.31 -23.65 -9.30
N LEU A 169 0.22 -23.09 -10.50
CA LEU A 169 -0.99 -23.19 -11.32
C LEU A 169 -1.04 -24.57 -11.98
N LEU A 170 -2.24 -25.14 -12.05
CA LEU A 170 -2.52 -26.35 -12.83
C LEU A 170 -2.98 -25.94 -14.22
N THR A 171 -2.52 -26.65 -15.24
CA THR A 171 -2.84 -26.36 -16.64
C THR A 171 -3.37 -27.58 -17.38
N SER A 172 -4.26 -27.36 -18.36
CA SER A 172 -4.65 -28.38 -19.33
C SER A 172 -3.54 -28.62 -20.35
N GLU A 173 -3.65 -29.68 -21.16
CA GLU A 173 -2.71 -29.96 -22.26
C GLU A 173 -2.64 -28.82 -23.31
N ARG A 174 -3.67 -27.97 -23.37
CA ARG A 174 -3.72 -26.79 -24.25
C ARG A 174 -3.16 -25.52 -23.60
N GLY A 175 -2.70 -25.59 -22.35
CA GLY A 175 -2.15 -24.46 -21.61
C GLY A 175 -3.17 -23.57 -20.90
N GLU A 176 -4.44 -23.97 -20.84
CA GLU A 176 -5.46 -23.25 -20.07
C GLU A 176 -5.24 -23.49 -18.58
N VAL A 177 -5.34 -22.45 -17.75
CA VAL A 177 -5.23 -22.60 -16.30
C VAL A 177 -6.53 -23.16 -15.73
N THR A 178 -6.43 -24.26 -14.98
CA THR A 178 -7.59 -25.07 -14.53
C THR A 178 -7.61 -25.33 -13.03
N GLY A 179 -6.68 -24.74 -12.27
CA GLY A 179 -6.61 -24.96 -10.83
C GLY A 179 -5.34 -24.43 -10.19
N VAL A 180 -5.19 -24.71 -8.90
CA VAL A 180 -4.02 -24.37 -8.10
C VAL A 180 -3.59 -25.59 -7.30
N LYS A 181 -2.30 -25.89 -7.34
CA LYS A 181 -1.65 -26.81 -6.40
C LYS A 181 -1.32 -26.06 -5.12
N VAL A 182 -1.76 -26.58 -4.00
CA VAL A 182 -1.65 -25.93 -2.68
C VAL A 182 -0.93 -26.82 -1.68
N ARG A 183 -0.37 -26.21 -0.63
CA ARG A 183 0.09 -26.88 0.58
C ARG A 183 -0.75 -26.47 1.77
N LYS A 184 -1.26 -27.45 2.51
CA LYS A 184 -2.09 -27.22 3.71
C LYS A 184 -1.28 -27.29 5.01
N SER A 185 -1.91 -26.98 6.13
CA SER A 185 -1.32 -27.03 7.48
C SER A 185 -0.83 -28.41 7.90
N ASP A 186 -1.34 -29.49 7.30
CA ASP A 186 -0.83 -30.86 7.47
C ASP A 186 0.52 -31.12 6.75
N GLY A 187 1.00 -30.14 5.97
CA GLY A 187 2.24 -30.22 5.20
C GLY A 187 2.10 -30.93 3.85
N LEU A 188 0.93 -31.47 3.52
CA LEU A 188 0.69 -32.23 2.29
C LEU A 188 0.28 -31.33 1.13
N LEU A 189 0.45 -31.86 -0.09
CA LEU A 189 0.07 -31.18 -1.32
C LEU A 189 -1.32 -31.64 -1.78
N TYR A 190 -2.12 -30.67 -2.19
CA TYR A 190 -3.47 -30.87 -2.71
C TYR A 190 -3.65 -30.10 -4.01
N GLU A 191 -4.64 -30.51 -4.81
CA GLU A 191 -5.05 -29.82 -6.02
C GLU A 191 -6.45 -29.27 -5.83
N ILE A 192 -6.64 -28.00 -6.15
CA ILE A 192 -7.94 -27.32 -6.13
C ILE A 192 -8.27 -26.95 -7.57
N ALA A 193 -9.20 -27.67 -8.17
CA ALA A 193 -9.62 -27.45 -9.55
C ALA A 193 -10.64 -26.31 -9.64
N GLY A 194 -10.42 -25.39 -10.58
CA GLY A 194 -11.25 -24.20 -10.79
C GLY A 194 -11.32 -23.83 -12.27
N LYS A 195 -12.51 -23.46 -12.76
CA LYS A 195 -12.67 -23.00 -14.15
C LYS A 195 -11.96 -21.68 -14.41
N TYR A 196 -11.97 -20.78 -13.43
CA TYR A 196 -11.27 -19.51 -13.46
C TYR A 196 -10.47 -19.32 -12.18
N ILE A 197 -9.24 -18.83 -12.31
CA ILE A 197 -8.33 -18.58 -11.19
C ILE A 197 -8.04 -17.08 -11.11
N MET A 198 -8.35 -16.47 -9.97
CA MET A 198 -8.02 -15.09 -9.64
C MET A 198 -6.83 -15.07 -8.66
N LEU A 199 -5.71 -14.48 -9.09
CA LEU A 199 -4.57 -14.18 -8.21
C LEU A 199 -4.76 -12.80 -7.58
N ALA A 200 -4.96 -12.76 -6.26
CA ALA A 200 -5.21 -11.55 -5.48
C ALA A 200 -4.43 -11.57 -4.15
N CYS A 201 -3.20 -12.11 -4.17
CA CYS A 201 -2.42 -12.48 -3.00
C CYS A 201 -1.25 -11.54 -2.68
N GLY A 202 -1.39 -10.24 -2.97
CA GLY A 202 -0.42 -9.22 -2.60
C GLY A 202 0.86 -9.22 -3.44
N GLY A 203 1.84 -8.41 -3.02
CA GLY A 203 3.16 -8.33 -3.63
C GLY A 203 4.16 -9.34 -3.08
N PHE A 204 5.43 -8.92 -2.99
CA PHE A 204 6.56 -9.75 -2.53
C PHE A 204 7.37 -9.14 -1.38
N GLU A 205 6.87 -8.11 -0.71
CA GLU A 205 7.48 -7.44 0.43
C GLU A 205 7.75 -8.37 1.62
N GLY A 206 6.95 -9.42 1.81
CA GLY A 206 7.19 -10.45 2.82
C GLY A 206 8.32 -11.42 2.45
N ASN A 207 8.85 -11.36 1.23
CA ASN A 207 9.87 -12.29 0.72
C ASN A 207 11.25 -11.64 0.64
N ARG A 208 12.09 -11.95 1.64
CA ARG A 208 13.48 -11.48 1.72
C ARG A 208 14.34 -11.89 0.52
N GLU A 209 14.09 -13.05 -0.08
CA GLU A 209 14.84 -13.50 -1.26
C GLU A 209 14.46 -12.67 -2.50
N MET A 210 13.16 -12.46 -2.74
CA MET A 210 12.72 -11.64 -3.87
C MET A 210 13.12 -10.17 -3.69
N LEU A 211 13.06 -9.63 -2.47
CA LEU A 211 13.55 -8.29 -2.17
C LEU A 211 15.06 -8.17 -2.46
N ALA A 212 15.88 -9.13 -2.00
CA ALA A 212 17.31 -9.12 -2.30
C ALA A 212 17.58 -9.24 -3.81
N LYS A 213 16.78 -10.05 -4.53
CA LYS A 213 16.91 -10.28 -5.96
C LYS A 213 16.54 -9.06 -6.81
N TYR A 214 15.42 -8.40 -6.50
CA TYR A 214 14.85 -7.36 -7.36
C TYR A 214 15.11 -5.94 -6.87
N VAL A 215 15.04 -5.71 -5.55
CA VAL A 215 15.20 -4.38 -4.96
C VAL A 215 16.67 -4.10 -4.63
N GLY A 216 17.37 -5.09 -4.07
CA GLY A 216 18.82 -5.06 -3.90
C GLY A 216 19.31 -5.14 -2.45
N ASN A 217 20.47 -4.53 -2.22
CA ASN A 217 21.23 -4.67 -0.99
C ASN A 217 20.48 -4.09 0.23
N ASN A 218 20.79 -4.60 1.43
CA ASN A 218 20.29 -4.10 2.72
C ASN A 218 18.77 -4.24 2.97
N THR A 219 18.02 -4.89 2.08
CA THR A 219 16.58 -5.16 2.28
C THR A 219 16.29 -6.06 3.50
N HIS A 220 17.27 -6.83 3.98
CA HIS A 220 17.15 -7.61 5.21
C HIS A 220 16.99 -6.76 6.49
N ASN A 221 17.39 -5.48 6.43
CA ASN A 221 17.22 -4.49 7.51
C ASN A 221 15.93 -3.67 7.35
N LEU A 222 15.08 -4.01 6.38
CA LEU A 222 13.82 -3.31 6.14
C LEU A 222 12.67 -4.07 6.81
N PRO A 223 12.18 -3.61 7.98
CA PRO A 223 11.04 -4.22 8.64
C PRO A 223 9.75 -4.00 7.85
N LEU A 224 8.76 -4.87 8.08
CA LEU A 224 7.41 -4.70 7.55
C LEU A 224 6.62 -3.73 8.42
N ILE A 225 5.79 -2.89 7.83
CA ILE A 225 4.96 -1.92 8.57
C ILE A 225 3.84 -2.60 9.38
N ALA A 226 3.43 -3.80 8.95
CA ALA A 226 2.35 -4.57 9.58
C ALA A 226 2.60 -6.09 9.56
N PRO A 227 2.10 -6.84 10.58
CA PRO A 227 2.34 -8.27 10.70
C PRO A 227 1.81 -9.12 9.53
N GLY A 228 0.69 -8.71 8.94
CA GLY A 228 0.04 -9.46 7.85
C GLY A 228 0.86 -9.52 6.56
N LEU A 229 1.77 -8.57 6.34
CA LEU A 229 2.59 -8.47 5.13
C LEU A 229 3.59 -9.62 4.98
N LYS A 230 3.88 -10.36 6.05
CA LYS A 230 4.75 -11.56 6.00
C LYS A 230 4.23 -12.62 5.01
N TYR A 231 2.94 -12.59 4.69
CA TYR A 231 2.30 -13.51 3.76
C TYR A 231 2.43 -13.08 2.29
N ASN A 232 2.77 -11.82 2.02
CA ASN A 232 2.93 -11.25 0.68
C ASN A 232 4.29 -11.67 0.13
N THR A 233 4.39 -12.93 -0.27
CA THR A 233 5.67 -13.60 -0.58
C THR A 233 6.02 -13.63 -2.07
N GLY A 234 5.19 -13.01 -2.92
CA GLY A 234 5.30 -13.10 -4.37
C GLY A 234 4.90 -14.48 -4.94
N ALA A 235 4.24 -15.33 -4.16
CA ALA A 235 3.84 -16.67 -4.59
C ALA A 235 2.95 -16.62 -5.86
N GLY A 236 1.98 -15.70 -5.92
CA GLY A 236 1.14 -15.52 -7.11
C GLY A 236 1.94 -15.04 -8.33
N ILE A 237 2.92 -14.17 -8.13
CA ILE A 237 3.83 -13.71 -9.20
C ILE A 237 4.62 -14.91 -9.75
N ASN A 238 5.27 -15.69 -8.88
CA ASN A 238 6.05 -16.85 -9.29
C ASN A 238 5.19 -17.91 -10.00
N MET A 239 3.99 -18.20 -9.47
CA MET A 239 3.03 -19.11 -10.08
C MET A 239 2.65 -18.70 -11.51
N ALA A 240 2.42 -17.41 -11.75
CA ALA A 240 2.07 -16.89 -13.07
C ALA A 240 3.28 -16.83 -14.03
N LEU A 241 4.47 -16.48 -13.53
CA LEU A 241 5.70 -16.51 -14.32
C LEU A 241 6.01 -17.91 -14.84
N GLU A 242 5.77 -18.96 -14.04
CA GLU A 242 5.95 -20.36 -14.45
C GLU A 242 5.10 -20.76 -15.67
N VAL A 243 3.95 -20.10 -15.89
CA VAL A 243 3.06 -20.35 -17.05
C VAL A 243 3.20 -19.30 -18.15
N GLY A 244 4.27 -18.50 -18.11
CA GLY A 244 4.62 -17.56 -19.18
C GLY A 244 3.96 -16.18 -19.10
N ALA A 245 3.49 -15.77 -17.91
CA ALA A 245 2.96 -14.42 -17.70
C ALA A 245 4.02 -13.33 -17.93
N GLY A 246 3.60 -12.21 -18.52
CA GLY A 246 4.35 -10.97 -18.58
C GLY A 246 4.22 -10.17 -17.28
N THR A 247 5.13 -9.20 -17.11
CA THR A 247 5.20 -8.34 -15.93
C THR A 247 5.03 -6.87 -16.28
N ALA A 248 4.69 -6.07 -15.27
CA ALA A 248 4.59 -4.62 -15.33
C ALA A 248 5.02 -4.01 -13.99
N GLY A 249 5.19 -2.69 -13.94
CA GLY A 249 5.66 -1.97 -12.76
C GLY A 249 7.15 -2.19 -12.47
N SER A 250 7.69 -1.40 -11.54
CA SER A 250 9.10 -1.51 -11.15
C SER A 250 9.29 -2.60 -10.10
N PHE A 251 9.99 -3.68 -10.43
CA PHE A 251 10.31 -4.75 -9.48
C PHE A 251 11.35 -4.31 -8.43
N ASP A 252 12.09 -3.25 -8.68
CA ASP A 252 13.00 -2.58 -7.74
C ASP A 252 12.32 -1.42 -6.97
N GLY A 253 11.04 -1.17 -7.24
CA GLY A 253 10.24 -0.12 -6.60
C GLY A 253 9.40 -0.64 -5.44
N MET A 254 9.28 0.19 -4.40
CA MET A 254 8.51 -0.14 -3.20
C MET A 254 8.02 1.13 -2.49
N HIS A 255 6.92 0.99 -1.75
CA HIS A 255 6.42 2.00 -0.84
C HIS A 255 6.96 1.76 0.56
N CYS A 256 7.58 2.78 1.15
CA CYS A 256 8.09 2.76 2.51
C CYS A 256 7.62 3.99 3.28
N GLU A 257 7.51 3.84 4.59
CA GLU A 257 7.03 4.90 5.48
C GLU A 257 7.98 5.08 6.67
N LEU A 258 8.05 6.31 7.21
CA LEU A 258 8.80 6.61 8.42
C LEU A 258 7.97 6.26 9.65
N VAL A 259 8.45 5.32 10.45
CA VAL A 259 7.74 4.76 11.60
C VAL A 259 8.49 5.07 12.90
N ASP A 260 7.75 5.49 13.93
CA ASP A 260 8.29 5.72 15.28
C ASP A 260 8.85 4.42 15.87
N THR A 261 10.15 4.40 16.17
CA THR A 261 10.83 3.19 16.65
C THR A 261 10.42 2.76 18.06
N ARG A 262 9.72 3.64 18.79
CA ARG A 262 9.26 3.41 20.16
C ARG A 262 7.84 2.83 20.20
N ALA A 263 7.14 2.86 19.07
CA ALA A 263 5.74 2.44 18.99
C ALA A 263 5.61 0.92 19.20
N THR A 264 4.50 0.51 19.80
CA THR A 264 4.20 -0.92 20.05
C THR A 264 3.15 -1.48 19.10
N LYS A 265 2.51 -0.63 18.30
CA LYS A 265 1.48 -1.01 17.34
C LYS A 265 1.98 -0.89 15.89
N PRO A 266 1.40 -1.65 14.95
CA PRO A 266 1.64 -1.48 13.52
C PRO A 266 1.24 -0.10 13.01
N ASP A 267 1.75 0.28 11.84
CA ASP A 267 1.35 1.51 11.13
C ASP A 267 1.55 2.81 11.94
N ALA A 268 2.62 2.85 12.75
CA ALA A 268 2.96 3.99 13.61
C ALA A 268 3.75 5.09 12.89
N VAL A 269 3.18 5.58 11.79
CA VAL A 269 3.83 6.49 10.85
C VAL A 269 3.99 7.89 11.44
N VAL A 270 5.00 8.65 11.01
CA VAL A 270 5.24 10.04 11.44
C VAL A 270 5.15 10.99 10.24
N TRP A 271 4.19 11.90 10.25
CA TRP A 271 3.86 12.81 9.16
C TRP A 271 4.23 14.29 9.43
N GLY A 272 5.39 14.52 10.05
CA GLY A 272 5.84 15.87 10.44
C GLY A 272 6.92 16.49 9.57
N HIS A 273 7.58 15.69 8.74
CA HIS A 273 8.85 16.04 8.10
C HIS A 273 8.83 17.37 7.32
N ASN A 274 7.74 17.70 6.59
CA ASN A 274 7.63 19.00 5.89
C ASN A 274 7.70 20.21 6.80
N TYR A 275 7.35 20.07 8.08
CA TYR A 275 7.22 21.18 9.02
C TYR A 275 8.26 21.12 10.15
N GLY A 276 9.29 20.31 9.99
CA GLY A 276 10.49 20.35 10.83
C GLY A 276 11.72 20.04 9.99
N ILE A 277 12.66 19.33 10.59
CA ILE A 277 13.79 18.74 9.88
C ILE A 277 13.88 17.25 10.19
N VAL A 278 14.46 16.49 9.26
CA VAL A 278 14.83 15.09 9.49
C VAL A 278 16.34 14.99 9.44
N VAL A 279 16.93 14.48 10.52
CA VAL A 279 18.37 14.28 10.64
C VAL A 279 18.70 12.81 10.80
N ASN A 280 19.88 12.40 10.34
CA ASN A 280 20.41 11.06 10.56
C ASN A 280 21.10 10.94 11.95
N ARG A 281 21.71 9.78 12.21
CA ARG A 281 22.49 9.50 13.43
C ARG A 281 23.61 10.51 13.71
N ASP A 282 24.18 11.10 12.66
CA ASP A 282 25.23 12.14 12.76
C ASP A 282 24.67 13.56 12.91
N CYS A 283 23.37 13.70 13.15
CA CYS A 283 22.63 14.96 13.24
C CYS A 283 22.67 15.79 11.95
N LYS A 284 22.89 15.16 10.80
CA LYS A 284 22.89 15.83 9.49
C LYS A 284 21.57 15.63 8.79
N ARG A 285 21.05 16.70 8.18
CA ARG A 285 19.96 16.58 7.20
C ARG A 285 20.47 15.87 5.96
N PHE A 286 19.62 15.05 5.35
CA PHE A 286 19.97 14.26 4.17
C PHE A 286 18.97 14.41 3.02
N TYR A 287 17.75 14.88 3.28
CA TYR A 287 16.73 15.12 2.26
C TYR A 287 16.15 16.54 2.34
N ASP A 288 15.63 17.04 1.22
CA ASP A 288 14.82 18.26 1.19
C ASP A 288 13.40 17.94 1.65
N GLU A 289 13.11 18.16 2.93
CA GLU A 289 11.82 17.87 3.53
C GLU A 289 10.70 18.77 3.00
N GLY A 290 11.02 19.82 2.23
CA GLY A 290 10.05 20.72 1.60
C GLY A 290 9.95 20.54 0.09
N LYS A 291 10.49 19.45 -0.49
CA LYS A 291 10.62 19.30 -1.95
C LYS A 291 9.27 19.17 -2.67
N ARG A 292 8.34 18.39 -2.11
CA ARG A 292 6.99 18.14 -2.64
C ARG A 292 5.96 18.21 -1.51
N HIS A 293 4.71 17.89 -1.83
CA HIS A 293 3.63 17.67 -0.87
C HIS A 293 3.99 16.59 0.18
N LEU A 294 3.21 16.54 1.27
CA LEU A 294 3.45 15.63 2.40
C LEU A 294 3.66 14.17 1.96
N PHE A 295 2.70 13.63 1.22
CA PHE A 295 2.70 12.21 0.88
C PHE A 295 3.68 11.83 -0.26
N ALA A 296 4.17 12.77 -1.06
CA ALA A 296 5.25 12.48 -2.01
C ALA A 296 6.63 12.55 -1.34
N THR A 297 6.77 13.40 -0.32
CA THR A 297 8.06 13.65 0.33
C THR A 297 8.40 12.54 1.33
N PHE A 298 7.42 12.06 2.10
CA PHE A 298 7.67 11.09 3.16
C PHE A 298 8.23 9.75 2.67
N GLU A 299 7.70 9.24 1.54
CA GLU A 299 8.15 7.99 0.93
C GLU A 299 9.63 8.08 0.56
N MET A 300 10.03 9.20 -0.05
CA MET A 300 11.41 9.40 -0.48
C MET A 300 12.37 9.52 0.71
N ILE A 301 11.95 10.19 1.79
CA ILE A 301 12.77 10.24 3.02
C ILE A 301 12.89 8.84 3.63
N ALA A 302 11.82 8.03 3.66
CA ALA A 302 11.87 6.66 4.15
C ALA A 302 12.85 5.81 3.31
N LEU A 303 12.77 5.89 1.98
CA LEU A 303 13.67 5.19 1.08
C LEU A 303 15.14 5.60 1.30
N GLU A 304 15.44 6.89 1.43
CA GLU A 304 16.80 7.35 1.73
C GLU A 304 17.27 6.95 3.14
N THR A 305 16.36 6.97 4.12
CA THR A 305 16.65 6.50 5.49
C THR A 305 17.13 5.05 5.48
N TRP A 306 16.44 4.20 4.71
CA TRP A 306 16.82 2.81 4.54
C TRP A 306 18.12 2.65 3.73
N ARG A 307 18.23 3.30 2.57
CA ARG A 307 19.36 3.11 1.63
C ARG A 307 20.67 3.61 2.19
N ASP A 308 20.66 4.83 2.74
CA ASP A 308 21.87 5.63 2.92
C ASP A 308 22.08 6.11 4.37
N GLN A 309 21.08 5.90 5.26
CA GLN A 309 21.15 6.36 6.66
C GLN A 309 21.12 5.22 7.68
N ASN A 310 21.42 3.98 7.27
CA ASN A 310 21.47 2.80 8.14
C ASN A 310 20.19 2.58 8.97
N GLN A 311 19.02 2.91 8.40
CA GLN A 311 17.72 2.83 9.09
C GLN A 311 17.55 3.76 10.30
N GLU A 312 18.34 4.82 10.42
CA GLU A 312 18.26 5.76 11.55
C GLU A 312 17.94 7.18 11.08
N ALA A 313 16.72 7.64 11.36
CA ALA A 313 16.29 9.01 11.14
C ALA A 313 15.61 9.59 12.39
N TYR A 314 15.65 10.90 12.53
CA TYR A 314 15.07 11.61 13.68
C TYR A 314 14.34 12.84 13.18
N PHE A 315 13.04 12.91 13.45
CA PHE A 315 12.26 14.11 13.22
C PHE A 315 12.50 15.09 14.36
N VAL A 316 12.72 16.38 14.03
CA VAL A 316 12.93 17.44 15.02
C VAL A 316 12.09 18.66 14.64
N THR A 317 11.37 19.21 15.61
CA THR A 317 10.55 20.42 15.46
C THR A 317 10.39 21.17 16.79
N ASP A 318 9.59 22.24 16.81
CA ASP A 318 9.40 23.12 17.95
C ASP A 318 7.90 23.33 18.28
N SER A 319 7.62 24.15 19.30
CA SER A 319 6.26 24.44 19.72
C SER A 319 5.45 25.27 18.72
N THR A 320 6.12 26.03 17.83
CA THR A 320 5.45 26.80 16.77
C THR A 320 4.67 25.88 15.83
N ILE A 321 5.28 24.76 15.48
CA ILE A 321 4.72 23.76 14.58
C ILE A 321 3.80 22.83 15.36
N MET A 322 4.24 22.34 16.52
CA MET A 322 3.48 21.40 17.34
C MET A 322 2.10 21.95 17.74
N ASN A 323 2.03 23.23 18.13
CA ASN A 323 0.76 23.85 18.53
C ASN A 323 -0.22 24.03 17.37
N ARG A 324 0.25 24.06 16.11
CA ARG A 324 -0.62 24.13 14.93
C ARG A 324 -1.27 22.79 14.62
N PHE A 325 -0.56 21.70 14.89
CA PHE A 325 -1.01 20.33 14.62
C PHE A 325 -1.62 19.64 15.85
N ARG A 326 -1.93 20.36 16.94
CA ARG A 326 -2.68 19.81 18.06
C ARG A 326 -4.16 20.20 17.98
N PRO A 327 -5.10 19.33 18.40
CA PRO A 327 -4.89 18.04 19.07
C PRO A 327 -4.57 16.86 18.14
N GLY A 328 -4.54 17.06 16.82
CA GLY A 328 -4.34 15.97 15.85
C GLY A 328 -3.40 16.31 14.69
N TRP A 329 -2.55 15.32 14.43
CA TRP A 329 -1.63 15.07 13.32
C TRP A 329 -0.15 15.36 13.57
N VAL A 330 0.71 14.74 12.75
CA VAL A 330 2.17 14.46 12.87
C VAL A 330 2.52 13.08 13.46
N TYR A 331 1.88 12.62 14.53
CA TYR A 331 2.25 11.36 15.21
C TYR A 331 1.06 10.61 15.82
N ASP A 332 -0.18 10.94 15.44
CA ASP A 332 -1.41 10.31 15.99
C ASP A 332 -1.47 8.79 15.71
N THR A 333 -0.80 8.37 14.65
CA THR A 333 -0.57 6.98 14.30
C THR A 333 0.40 6.29 15.26
N SER A 334 1.23 7.00 16.04
CA SER A 334 2.03 6.42 17.13
C SER A 334 1.19 6.23 18.41
N ASP A 335 1.52 5.22 19.22
CA ASP A 335 1.04 5.08 20.60
C ASP A 335 1.95 5.77 21.63
N LYS A 336 2.88 6.61 21.15
CA LYS A 336 3.84 7.36 21.97
C LYS A 336 3.79 8.84 21.63
N ASP A 337 3.75 9.67 22.66
CA ASP A 337 3.98 11.11 22.49
C ASP A 337 5.41 11.39 21.98
N PRO A 338 5.62 12.49 21.23
CA PRO A 338 6.95 12.95 20.88
C PRO A 338 7.78 13.25 22.13
N ILE A 339 9.09 13.03 22.03
CA ILE A 339 10.03 13.38 23.10
C ILE A 339 10.07 14.90 23.21
N GLU A 340 9.75 15.42 24.39
CA GLU A 340 9.75 16.86 24.68
C GLU A 340 11.02 17.28 25.45
N ALA A 341 11.57 18.45 25.14
CA ALA A 341 12.69 19.07 25.86
C ALA A 341 12.62 20.60 25.82
N GLN A 342 13.28 21.28 26.77
CA GLN A 342 13.30 22.75 26.83
C GLN A 342 14.45 23.35 26.01
N SER A 343 15.37 22.53 25.52
CA SER A 343 16.47 22.96 24.65
C SER A 343 16.84 21.89 23.63
N ILE A 344 17.46 22.28 22.51
CA ILE A 344 17.96 21.35 21.48
C ILE A 344 19.03 20.37 22.05
N PRO A 345 20.00 20.80 22.89
CA PRO A 345 20.93 19.88 23.52
C PRO A 345 20.24 18.82 24.38
N GLU A 346 19.27 19.22 25.22
CA GLU A 346 18.50 18.27 26.04
C GLU A 346 17.67 17.31 25.15
N LEU A 347 17.09 17.81 24.05
CA LEU A 347 16.38 16.96 23.09
C LEU A 347 17.32 15.91 22.48
N ALA A 348 18.53 16.32 22.09
CA ALA A 348 19.52 15.43 21.51
C ALA A 348 19.89 14.31 22.49
N GLU A 349 20.14 14.63 23.77
CA GLU A 349 20.45 13.64 24.81
C GLU A 349 19.32 12.62 24.94
N LYS A 350 18.05 13.07 24.97
CA LYS A 350 16.88 12.17 25.07
C LYS A 350 16.70 11.29 23.82
N LEU A 351 17.09 11.77 22.64
CA LEU A 351 17.10 11.00 21.40
C LEU A 351 18.35 10.11 21.25
N GLY A 352 19.31 10.21 22.17
CA GLY A 352 20.60 9.52 22.08
C GLY A 352 21.51 10.04 20.96
N LEU A 353 21.35 11.31 20.57
CA LEU A 353 22.13 12.04 19.57
C LEU A 353 23.22 12.91 20.24
N ASP A 354 24.16 13.42 19.43
CA ASP A 354 25.19 14.35 19.89
C ASP A 354 24.58 15.76 20.09
N PRO A 355 24.60 16.32 21.33
CA PRO A 355 23.97 17.61 21.62
C PRO A 355 24.58 18.80 20.87
N ALA A 356 25.90 18.79 20.66
CA ALA A 356 26.58 19.88 19.98
C ALA A 356 26.31 19.84 18.48
N LYS A 357 26.32 18.66 17.87
CA LYS A 357 26.03 18.50 16.44
C LYS A 357 24.58 18.86 16.11
N LEU A 358 23.61 18.41 16.91
CA LEU A 358 22.20 18.75 16.65
C LEU A 358 21.95 20.25 16.79
N MET A 359 22.50 20.88 17.84
CA MET A 359 22.41 22.33 18.03
C MET A 359 23.02 23.10 16.86
N MET A 360 24.17 22.65 16.35
CA MET A 360 24.81 23.24 15.17
C MET A 360 23.90 23.16 13.94
N THR A 361 23.37 21.98 13.62
CA THR A 361 22.46 21.77 12.48
C THR A 361 21.22 22.66 12.57
N VAL A 362 20.59 22.75 13.76
CA VAL A 362 19.42 23.62 13.96
C VAL A 362 19.79 25.09 13.83
N SER A 363 20.93 25.52 14.37
CA SER A 363 21.41 26.91 14.23
C SER A 363 21.68 27.29 12.78
N GLU A 364 22.34 26.41 12.02
CA GLU A 364 22.61 26.61 10.59
C GLU A 364 21.31 26.64 9.77
N PHE A 365 20.37 25.74 10.07
CA PHE A 365 19.05 25.73 9.45
C PHE A 365 18.31 27.05 9.68
N ASN A 366 18.21 27.49 10.94
CA ASN A 366 17.51 28.72 11.31
C ASN A 366 18.12 29.96 10.63
N LYS A 367 19.45 30.04 10.54
CA LYS A 367 20.16 31.15 9.86
C LYS A 367 19.94 31.17 8.36
N ALA A 368 19.75 30.00 7.75
CA ALA A 368 19.59 29.86 6.31
C ALA A 368 18.16 30.15 5.82
N CYS A 369 17.16 30.12 6.72
CA CYS A 369 15.76 30.39 6.41
C CYS A 369 15.55 31.80 5.85
N ASN A 370 14.86 31.90 4.72
CA ASN A 370 14.48 33.18 4.13
C ASN A 370 13.28 33.84 4.86
N HIS A 371 13.03 35.11 4.51
CA HIS A 371 11.96 35.92 5.10
C HIS A 371 10.60 35.79 4.40
N LYS A 372 10.40 34.83 3.48
CA LYS A 372 9.08 34.64 2.87
C LYS A 372 8.04 34.23 3.92
N GLU A 373 6.80 34.58 3.66
CA GLU A 373 5.67 34.18 4.50
C GLU A 373 5.50 32.67 4.49
N PHE A 374 5.15 32.13 5.65
CA PHE A 374 4.87 30.71 5.82
C PHE A 374 3.43 30.42 5.43
N ASN A 375 3.23 29.55 4.45
CA ASN A 375 1.90 29.13 4.00
C ASN A 375 1.81 27.61 3.89
N LEU A 376 1.13 26.97 4.83
CA LEU A 376 0.92 25.51 4.87
C LEU A 376 0.16 24.96 3.66
N MET A 377 -0.63 25.79 3.00
CA MET A 377 -1.53 25.40 1.91
C MET A 377 -0.96 25.73 0.52
N ALA A 378 0.33 26.02 0.44
CA ALA A 378 1.03 26.24 -0.84
C ALA A 378 2.47 25.76 -0.72
N LEU A 379 3.07 25.42 -1.87
CA LEU A 379 4.53 25.41 -2.00
C LEU A 379 5.00 26.87 -1.89
N ASP A 380 5.25 27.32 -0.66
CA ASP A 380 5.39 28.73 -0.28
C ASP A 380 6.74 29.36 -0.67
N GLY A 381 7.72 28.53 -1.07
CA GLY A 381 9.09 28.94 -1.34
C GLY A 381 9.79 29.56 -0.13
N LYS A 382 9.24 29.37 1.09
CA LYS A 382 9.94 29.69 2.33
C LYS A 382 11.03 28.64 2.48
N ALA A 383 12.24 29.03 2.12
CA ALA A 383 13.32 28.12 1.79
C ALA A 383 14.57 28.42 2.61
N THR A 384 15.50 27.45 2.65
CA THR A 384 16.87 27.69 3.09
C THR A 384 17.82 27.89 1.91
N SER A 385 18.97 28.53 2.17
CA SER A 385 20.05 28.69 1.18
C SER A 385 21.42 28.42 1.80
N GLY A 386 22.34 27.86 1.02
CA GLY A 386 23.71 27.54 1.48
C GLY A 386 23.84 26.26 2.31
N LEU A 387 22.79 25.45 2.42
CA LEU A 387 22.82 24.14 3.08
C LEU A 387 22.89 22.99 2.07
N SER A 388 23.29 21.82 2.56
CA SER A 388 23.26 20.56 1.81
C SER A 388 22.45 19.51 2.60
N PRO A 389 21.17 19.27 2.25
CA PRO A 389 20.40 19.93 1.19
C PRO A 389 19.80 21.28 1.66
N ASN A 390 19.43 22.14 0.71
CA ASN A 390 18.49 23.23 1.00
C ASN A 390 17.08 22.65 1.18
N LYS A 391 16.24 23.36 1.91
CA LYS A 391 14.81 23.08 2.03
C LYS A 391 14.04 24.02 1.12
N THR A 392 13.21 23.49 0.23
CA THR A 392 12.58 24.31 -0.83
C THR A 392 11.32 25.05 -0.35
N ASN A 393 10.56 24.48 0.58
CA ASN A 393 9.33 25.04 1.13
C ASN A 393 9.23 24.84 2.63
N TRP A 394 8.41 25.63 3.31
CA TRP A 394 8.10 25.51 4.74
C TRP A 394 9.32 25.51 5.68
N ALA A 395 10.40 26.19 5.29
CA ALA A 395 11.59 26.39 6.12
C ALA A 395 11.34 27.44 7.21
N ASN A 396 10.62 27.04 8.26
CA ASN A 396 10.40 27.87 9.45
C ASN A 396 11.51 27.63 10.49
N PRO A 397 12.10 28.68 11.09
CA PRO A 397 13.04 28.52 12.19
C PRO A 397 12.48 27.65 13.33
N ILE A 398 13.33 26.78 13.87
CA ILE A 398 13.08 25.91 15.02
C ILE A 398 13.74 26.59 16.22
N ASP A 399 13.05 27.54 16.86
CA ASP A 399 13.62 28.42 17.89
C ASP A 399 12.71 28.67 19.10
N LYS A 400 11.53 28.05 19.17
CA LYS A 400 10.59 28.22 20.29
C LYS A 400 10.42 26.93 21.10
N PRO A 401 10.91 26.87 22.35
CA PRO A 401 10.64 25.73 23.22
C PRO A 401 9.14 25.62 23.56
N PRO A 402 8.68 24.44 24.03
CA PRO A 402 9.41 23.18 24.03
C PRO A 402 9.75 22.69 22.61
N TYR A 403 10.85 21.95 22.50
CA TYR A 403 11.29 21.26 21.30
C TYR A 403 10.83 19.81 21.34
N TYR A 404 10.57 19.26 20.17
CA TYR A 404 10.00 17.93 19.99
C TYR A 404 10.84 17.08 19.05
N GLY A 405 10.94 15.79 19.35
CA GLY A 405 11.57 14.84 18.43
C GLY A 405 11.01 13.43 18.50
N VAL A 406 11.17 12.72 17.39
CA VAL A 406 10.73 11.32 17.24
C VAL A 406 11.83 10.53 16.53
N PRO A 407 12.36 9.45 17.13
CA PRO A 407 13.24 8.51 16.43
C PRO A 407 12.42 7.66 15.45
N MET A 408 12.91 7.50 14.24
CA MET A 408 12.19 6.86 13.14
C MET A 408 13.07 5.86 12.39
N THR A 409 12.45 4.81 11.86
CA THR A 409 13.04 3.91 10.85
C THR A 409 12.12 3.82 9.64
N SER A 410 12.62 3.35 8.51
CA SER A 410 11.82 3.06 7.33
C SER A 410 11.20 1.67 7.45
N HIS A 411 9.90 1.56 7.23
CA HIS A 411 9.17 0.29 7.16
C HIS A 411 8.57 0.09 5.77
N LEU A 412 8.62 -1.13 5.26
CA LEU A 412 8.08 -1.52 3.96
C LEU A 412 6.58 -1.79 4.04
N THR A 413 5.83 -1.16 3.14
CA THR A 413 4.36 -1.27 3.04
C THR A 413 3.92 -2.16 1.90
N PHE A 414 4.44 -1.95 0.68
CA PHE A 414 4.07 -2.77 -0.50
C PHE A 414 5.09 -2.63 -1.64
N THR A 415 5.00 -3.51 -2.63
CA THR A 415 5.87 -3.53 -3.82
C THR A 415 5.18 -3.00 -5.07
N TYR A 416 5.94 -2.42 -6.00
CA TYR A 416 5.37 -1.76 -7.18
C TYR A 416 5.16 -2.69 -8.38
N GLY A 417 6.08 -3.63 -8.56
CA GLY A 417 6.13 -4.57 -9.68
C GLY A 417 5.25 -5.78 -9.47
N GLY A 418 4.67 -6.29 -10.56
CA GLY A 418 3.77 -7.43 -10.53
C GLY A 418 3.44 -7.96 -11.92
N LEU A 419 2.29 -8.61 -12.05
CA LEU A 419 1.81 -9.18 -13.30
C LEU A 419 1.24 -8.10 -14.23
N LYS A 420 1.47 -8.27 -15.53
CA LYS A 420 0.80 -7.50 -16.57
C LYS A 420 -0.60 -8.07 -16.79
N VAL A 421 -1.60 -7.19 -16.83
CA VAL A 421 -3.00 -7.56 -17.09
C VAL A 421 -3.60 -6.65 -18.16
N ASN A 422 -4.65 -7.10 -18.83
CA ASN A 422 -5.50 -6.21 -19.63
C ASN A 422 -6.58 -5.53 -18.76
N LEU A 423 -7.42 -4.71 -19.40
CA LEU A 423 -8.49 -3.95 -18.72
C LEU A 423 -9.60 -4.83 -18.12
N ASP A 424 -9.67 -6.11 -18.49
CA ASP A 424 -10.58 -7.11 -17.94
C ASP A 424 -9.92 -7.98 -16.84
N SER A 425 -8.78 -7.53 -16.32
CA SER A 425 -7.98 -8.22 -15.29
C SER A 425 -7.44 -9.60 -15.73
N GLN A 426 -7.40 -9.91 -17.03
CA GLN A 426 -6.80 -11.15 -17.53
C GLN A 426 -5.28 -11.01 -17.52
N VAL A 427 -4.58 -12.02 -16.98
CA VAL A 427 -3.11 -12.04 -17.00
C VAL A 427 -2.64 -12.19 -18.44
N LEU A 428 -1.74 -11.30 -18.86
CA LEU A 428 -1.14 -11.32 -20.18
C LEU A 428 0.14 -12.14 -20.15
N SER A 429 0.40 -12.89 -21.22
CA SER A 429 1.69 -13.54 -21.46
C SER A 429 2.76 -12.52 -21.84
N THR A 430 4.01 -12.97 -21.98
CA THR A 430 5.14 -12.15 -22.46
C THR A 430 4.95 -11.60 -23.89
N HIS A 431 3.94 -12.06 -24.63
CA HIS A 431 3.58 -11.58 -25.96
C HIS A 431 2.23 -10.85 -25.98
N ASP A 432 1.76 -10.36 -24.82
CA ASP A 432 0.51 -9.59 -24.67
C ASP A 432 -0.78 -10.32 -25.06
N VAL A 433 -0.74 -11.67 -25.06
CA VAL A 433 -1.92 -12.51 -25.26
C VAL A 433 -2.45 -12.98 -23.89
N PRO A 434 -3.75 -12.86 -23.60
CA PRO A 434 -4.34 -13.35 -22.36
C PRO A 434 -4.11 -14.85 -22.15
N ILE A 435 -3.70 -15.23 -20.94
CA ILE A 435 -3.58 -16.63 -20.52
C ILE A 435 -4.98 -17.14 -20.15
N PRO A 436 -5.54 -18.14 -20.87
CA PRO A 436 -6.91 -18.59 -20.61
C PRO A 436 -7.08 -19.10 -19.18
N GLY A 437 -8.18 -18.68 -18.54
CA GLY A 437 -8.51 -19.09 -17.17
C GLY A 437 -7.83 -18.26 -16.07
N LEU A 438 -6.84 -17.44 -16.38
CA LEU A 438 -6.02 -16.74 -15.37
C LEU A 438 -6.30 -15.22 -15.31
N TYR A 439 -6.58 -14.75 -14.11
CA TYR A 439 -6.87 -13.35 -13.80
C TYR A 439 -6.02 -12.88 -12.61
N ALA A 440 -5.80 -11.57 -12.51
CA ALA A 440 -5.10 -10.97 -11.39
C ALA A 440 -5.64 -9.58 -11.03
N ALA A 441 -5.63 -9.23 -9.75
CA ALA A 441 -6.02 -7.91 -9.26
C ALA A 441 -5.29 -7.56 -7.95
N GLY A 442 -5.35 -6.29 -7.55
CA GLY A 442 -4.74 -5.81 -6.32
C GLY A 442 -3.29 -5.40 -6.49
N GLU A 443 -2.53 -5.42 -5.40
CA GLU A 443 -1.09 -5.13 -5.40
C GLU A 443 -0.32 -5.97 -6.43
N LEU A 444 -0.77 -7.22 -6.63
CA LEU A 444 -0.18 -8.20 -7.53
C LEU A 444 -0.15 -7.77 -9.01
N THR A 445 -0.96 -6.79 -9.42
CA THR A 445 -0.87 -6.18 -10.75
C THR A 445 0.12 -5.01 -10.73
N GLY A 446 1.19 -5.11 -11.52
CA GLY A 446 2.24 -4.11 -11.54
C GLY A 446 1.77 -2.80 -12.18
N LEU A 447 1.96 -1.68 -11.49
CA LEU A 447 1.47 -0.37 -11.97
C LEU A 447 2.43 0.78 -11.66
N PHE A 448 3.06 0.76 -10.49
CA PHE A 448 3.81 1.90 -10.00
C PHE A 448 5.27 1.88 -10.46
N TYR A 449 5.84 3.08 -10.59
CA TYR A 449 7.22 3.33 -10.97
C TYR A 449 7.70 4.60 -10.28
N ASN A 450 8.96 4.64 -9.88
CA ASN A 450 9.66 5.72 -9.16
C ASN A 450 9.03 6.19 -7.84
N GLU A 451 7.75 6.59 -7.82
CA GLU A 451 7.00 7.06 -6.65
C GLU A 451 5.56 6.51 -6.68
N TYR A 452 4.93 6.41 -5.51
CA TYR A 452 3.55 5.97 -5.37
C TYR A 452 2.60 7.17 -5.23
N PRO A 453 1.60 7.31 -6.12
CA PRO A 453 0.58 8.34 -5.93
C PRO A 453 -0.33 7.97 -4.76
N PRO A 454 -0.36 8.77 -3.69
CA PRO A 454 -0.91 8.34 -2.41
C PRO A 454 -2.42 8.09 -2.44
N ALA A 455 -2.91 7.33 -1.44
CA ALA A 455 -4.33 7.02 -1.24
C ALA A 455 -5.05 6.34 -2.42
N THR A 456 -4.31 5.61 -3.28
CA THR A 456 -4.87 4.99 -4.50
C THR A 456 -4.77 3.46 -4.53
N SER A 457 -3.84 2.85 -3.79
CA SER A 457 -3.63 1.38 -3.82
C SER A 457 -4.85 0.59 -3.34
N CYS A 458 -5.54 1.08 -2.29
CA CYS A 458 -6.75 0.46 -1.77
C CYS A 458 -7.91 0.56 -2.77
N LEU A 459 -8.12 1.75 -3.36
CA LEU A 459 -9.11 1.98 -4.42
C LEU A 459 -8.85 1.05 -5.62
N ARG A 460 -7.60 0.97 -6.08
CA ARG A 460 -7.19 0.06 -7.17
C ARG A 460 -7.56 -1.38 -6.87
N SER A 461 -7.18 -1.87 -5.68
CA SER A 461 -7.40 -3.26 -5.30
C SER A 461 -8.88 -3.63 -5.26
N MET A 462 -9.70 -2.78 -4.64
CA MET A 462 -11.12 -3.02 -4.53
C MET A 462 -11.85 -2.89 -5.88
N SER A 463 -11.53 -1.85 -6.67
CA SER A 463 -12.18 -1.58 -7.96
C SER A 463 -11.96 -2.71 -8.96
N PHE A 464 -10.72 -3.12 -9.18
CA PHE A 464 -10.40 -4.17 -10.15
C PHE A 464 -10.82 -5.56 -9.67
N GLY A 465 -10.76 -5.83 -8.36
CA GLY A 465 -11.30 -7.08 -7.81
C GLY A 465 -12.82 -7.18 -8.06
N ARG A 466 -13.56 -6.10 -7.77
CA ARG A 466 -15.00 -6.02 -8.02
C ARG A 466 -15.34 -6.18 -9.51
N ASP A 467 -14.68 -5.43 -10.39
CA ASP A 467 -14.95 -5.47 -11.83
C ASP A 467 -14.68 -6.87 -12.41
N ALA A 468 -13.57 -7.50 -12.01
CA ALA A 468 -13.24 -8.86 -12.43
C ALA A 468 -14.26 -9.90 -11.94
N GLY A 469 -14.71 -9.81 -10.69
CA GLY A 469 -15.75 -10.70 -10.15
C GLY A 469 -17.05 -10.63 -10.96
N LEU A 470 -17.49 -9.41 -11.29
CA LEU A 470 -18.67 -9.17 -12.14
C LEU A 470 -18.48 -9.70 -13.56
N ALA A 471 -17.31 -9.46 -14.16
CA ALA A 471 -17.01 -9.88 -15.53
C ALA A 471 -16.94 -11.41 -15.65
N ILE A 472 -16.27 -12.09 -14.72
CA ILE A 472 -16.16 -13.56 -14.72
C ILE A 472 -17.55 -14.19 -14.49
N ALA A 473 -18.38 -13.62 -13.61
CA ALA A 473 -19.74 -14.10 -13.40
C ALA A 473 -20.60 -14.03 -14.67
N LYS A 474 -20.36 -13.09 -15.58
CA LYS A 474 -21.10 -13.04 -16.86
C LYS A 474 -20.64 -14.10 -17.86
N LYS A 475 -19.42 -14.63 -17.73
CA LYS A 475 -18.82 -15.63 -18.62
C LYS A 475 -19.20 -17.09 -18.28
N VAL A 476 -19.64 -17.36 -17.04
CA VAL A 476 -19.88 -18.74 -16.56
C VAL A 476 -21.24 -19.28 -16.99
#